data_AF-A0A352MA68-F1
#
_entry.id   AF-A0A352MA68-F1
#
_cell.length_a   1.000
_cell.length_b   1.000
_cell.length_c   1.000
_cell.angle_alpha   90.00
_cell.angle_beta   90.00
_cell.angle_gamma   90.00
#
_symmetry.space_group_name_H-M   'P 1'
#
loop_
_entity.id
_entity.type
_entity.pdbx_description
1 polymer ?
#
loop_
_entity_poly.entity_id
_entity_poly.type
_entity_poly.pdbx_seq_one_letter_code
_entity_poly.pdbx_strand_id
1 'polypeptide(L)'
;MTKFFLMKRKIVFIISFLLIVLSFNACEPLGTCKVCRQVTYEVGGGVISEGAETEYCDAALIAIEAKGDIFVNNTRISWECR
;
A
#
# COMPACT_ATOMS: atom_id res chain seq x y z
N MET A 1 27.67 40.37 21.61
CA MET A 1 28.07 38.96 21.46
C MET A 1 26.86 38.00 21.63
N THR A 2 25.73 38.28 20.98
CA THR A 2 24.44 37.56 21.22
C THR A 2 23.82 37.00 19.93
N LYS A 3 24.28 37.44 18.75
CA LYS A 3 23.80 36.96 17.44
C LYS A 3 24.22 35.52 17.11
N PHE A 4 25.35 35.05 17.66
CA PHE A 4 25.90 33.72 17.33
C PHE A 4 25.12 32.56 17.98
N PHE A 5 24.51 32.79 19.15
CA PHE A 5 23.71 31.77 19.86
C PHE A 5 22.31 31.58 19.24
N LEU A 6 21.77 32.64 18.63
CA LEU A 6 20.47 32.65 17.94
C LEU A 6 20.47 31.81 16.65
N MET A 7 21.58 31.77 15.92
CA MET A 7 21.73 30.97 14.69
C MET A 7 21.71 29.46 14.97
N LYS A 8 22.36 29.01 16.05
CA LYS A 8 22.40 27.58 16.42
C LYS A 8 21.02 27.02 16.78
N ARG A 9 20.20 27.79 17.52
CA ARG A 9 18.82 27.40 17.83
C ARG A 9 17.97 27.29 16.56
N LYS A 10 18.08 28.25 15.65
CA LYS A 10 17.37 28.21 14.35
C LYS A 10 17.79 27.01 13.51
N ILE A 11 19.08 26.67 13.50
CA ILE A 11 19.61 25.49 12.80
C ILE A 11 19.01 24.20 13.36
N VAL A 12 18.91 24.06 14.69
CA VAL A 12 18.26 22.89 15.31
C VAL A 12 16.80 22.77 14.88
N PHE A 13 16.04 23.86 14.87
CA PHE A 13 14.65 23.84 14.40
C PHE A 13 14.53 23.49 12.91
N ILE A 14 15.44 23.98 12.07
CA ILE A 14 15.47 23.65 10.63
C ILE A 14 15.78 22.16 10.43
N ILE A 15 16.76 21.62 11.15
CA ILE A 15 17.13 20.19 11.07
C ILE A 15 15.98 19.30 11.57
N SER A 16 15.33 19.65 12.68
CA SER A 16 14.16 18.91 13.17
C SER A 16 13.01 18.94 12.18
N PHE A 17 12.73 20.08 11.55
CA PHE A 17 11.67 20.17 10.55
C PHE A 17 11.99 19.36 9.28
N LEU A 18 13.27 19.35 8.85
CA LEU A 18 13.74 18.52 7.75
C LEU A 18 13.60 17.01 8.05
N LEU A 19 13.95 16.58 9.27
CA LEU A 19 13.79 15.19 9.69
C LEU A 19 12.31 14.76 9.73
N ILE A 20 11.42 15.66 10.14
CA ILE A 20 9.97 15.41 10.14
C ILE A 20 9.44 15.28 8.70
N VAL A 21 9.81 16.19 7.79
CA VAL A 21 9.41 16.11 6.37
C VAL A 21 9.98 14.85 5.70
N LEU A 22 11.20 14.43 6.04
CA LEU A 22 11.77 13.17 5.55
C LEU A 22 11.05 11.93 6.11
N SER A 23 10.51 12.00 7.33
CA SER A 23 9.69 10.91 7.87
C SER A 23 8.33 10.76 7.18
N PHE A 24 7.80 11.82 6.56
CA PHE A 24 6.63 11.74 5.69
C PHE A 24 6.96 11.31 4.25
N ASN A 25 8.22 11.45 3.81
CA ASN A 25 8.74 10.85 2.57
C ASN A 25 9.21 9.40 2.76
N ALA A 26 9.15 8.87 3.99
CA ALA A 26 9.19 7.44 4.25
C ALA A 26 7.81 6.79 4.03
N CYS A 27 6.80 7.54 3.56
CA CYS A 27 5.77 6.96 2.70
C CYS A 27 6.50 6.51 1.44
N GLU A 28 6.80 5.23 1.40
CA GLU A 28 7.76 4.61 0.52
C GLU A 28 7.52 4.97 -0.97
N PRO A 29 8.55 5.29 -1.78
CA PRO A 29 8.47 5.07 -3.23
C PRO A 29 8.59 3.57 -3.58
N LEU A 30 8.35 2.67 -2.62
CA LEU A 30 8.72 1.25 -2.63
C LEU A 30 7.62 0.32 -2.09
N GLY A 31 6.40 0.82 -1.88
CA GLY A 31 5.24 -0.05 -1.73
C GLY A 31 4.84 -0.57 -3.10
N THR A 32 4.76 -1.89 -3.29
CA THR A 32 4.04 -2.43 -4.44
C THR A 32 2.56 -2.12 -4.21
N CYS A 33 2.10 -0.94 -4.61
CA CYS A 33 0.67 -0.67 -4.68
C CYS A 33 0.15 -1.36 -5.94
N LYS A 34 -0.77 -2.30 -5.77
CA LYS A 34 -1.42 -2.98 -6.89
C LYS A 34 -2.92 -2.81 -6.76
N VAL A 35 -3.57 -2.75 -7.91
CA VAL A 35 -5.03 -2.76 -7.96
C VAL A 35 -5.46 -4.21 -7.98
N CYS A 36 -6.16 -4.62 -6.93
CA CYS A 36 -6.67 -5.98 -6.81
C CYS A 36 -8.18 -6.01 -6.96
N ARG A 37 -8.69 -7.08 -7.57
CA ARG A 37 -10.11 -7.38 -7.65
C ARG A 37 -10.34 -8.86 -7.36
N GLN A 38 -11.51 -9.15 -6.80
CA GLN A 38 -11.93 -10.52 -6.58
C GLN A 38 -12.70 -11.01 -7.80
N VAL A 39 -12.26 -12.11 -8.41
CA VAL A 39 -12.90 -12.70 -9.58
C VAL A 39 -13.46 -14.06 -9.22
N THR A 40 -14.73 -14.29 -9.54
CA THR A 40 -15.40 -15.58 -9.36
C THR A 40 -15.52 -16.28 -10.69
N TYR A 41 -14.83 -17.39 -10.81
CA TYR A 41 -14.81 -18.28 -11.98
C TYR A 41 -15.79 -19.44 -11.82
N GLU A 42 -16.40 -19.88 -12.90
CA GLU A 42 -17.14 -21.15 -12.97
C GLU A 42 -16.17 -22.32 -13.17
N VAL A 43 -16.56 -23.53 -12.72
CA VAL A 43 -15.89 -24.79 -13.06
C VAL A 43 -16.08 -25.05 -14.56
N GLY A 44 -15.19 -24.46 -15.36
CA GLY A 44 -15.29 -24.34 -16.81
C GLY A 44 -14.48 -23.17 -17.39
N GLY A 45 -14.02 -22.25 -16.53
CA GLY A 45 -13.13 -21.15 -16.88
C GLY A 45 -13.84 -19.84 -17.24
N GLY A 46 -15.17 -19.83 -17.25
CA GLY A 46 -15.96 -18.60 -17.43
C GLY A 46 -15.92 -17.71 -16.20
N VAL A 47 -15.82 -16.39 -16.39
CA VAL A 47 -15.99 -15.42 -15.30
C VAL A 47 -17.48 -15.23 -15.03
N ILE A 48 -17.92 -15.53 -13.81
CA ILE A 48 -19.31 -15.35 -13.38
C ILE A 48 -19.52 -13.94 -12.82
N SER A 49 -18.56 -13.44 -12.06
CA SER A 49 -18.64 -12.14 -11.40
C SER A 49 -17.27 -11.57 -11.10
N GLU A 50 -17.12 -10.26 -11.29
CA GLU A 50 -15.95 -9.49 -10.88
C GLU A 50 -16.36 -8.50 -9.78
N GLY A 51 -15.59 -8.45 -8.70
CA GLY A 51 -15.72 -7.45 -7.66
C GLY A 51 -15.14 -6.10 -8.09
N ALA A 52 -15.37 -5.07 -7.27
CA ALA A 52 -14.80 -3.76 -7.50
C ALA A 52 -13.27 -3.78 -7.37
N GLU A 53 -12.60 -3.04 -8.25
CA GLU A 53 -11.16 -2.79 -8.17
C GLU A 53 -10.86 -1.93 -6.93
N THR A 54 -9.95 -2.42 -6.09
CA THR A 54 -9.51 -1.71 -4.89
C THR A 54 -7.99 -1.70 -4.86
N GLU A 55 -7.42 -0.53 -4.60
CA GLU A 55 -5.97 -0.37 -4.47
C GLU A 55 -5.53 -0.85 -3.07
N TYR A 56 -4.56 -1.75 -3.06
CA TYR A 56 -3.94 -2.24 -1.83
C TYR A 56 -2.44 -2.00 -1.91
N CYS A 57 -1.88 -1.49 -0.80
CA CYS A 57 -0.46 -1.24 -0.64
C CYS A 57 0.09 -2.04 0.55
N ASP A 58 1.38 -2.37 0.47
CA ASP A 58 2.19 -2.92 1.56
C ASP A 58 1.58 -4.14 2.26
N ALA A 59 1.40 -4.07 3.58
CA ALA A 59 0.84 -5.16 4.38
C ALA A 59 -0.56 -5.58 3.92
N ALA A 60 -1.35 -4.65 3.39
CA ALA A 60 -2.68 -4.96 2.86
C ALA A 60 -2.57 -5.73 1.53
N LEU A 61 -1.63 -5.37 0.66
CA LEU A 61 -1.37 -6.14 -0.57
C LEU A 61 -0.89 -7.55 -0.23
N ILE A 62 0.10 -7.68 0.67
CA ILE A 62 0.64 -8.99 1.10
C ILE A 62 -0.49 -9.87 1.66
N ALA A 63 -1.39 -9.29 2.45
CA ALA A 63 -2.53 -10.02 2.99
C ALA A 63 -3.51 -10.49 1.91
N ILE A 64 -3.71 -9.72 0.84
CA ILE A 64 -4.57 -10.10 -0.30
C ILE A 64 -3.89 -11.15 -1.18
N GLU A 65 -2.62 -10.98 -1.53
CA GLU A 65 -1.88 -11.96 -2.33
C GLU A 65 -1.69 -13.29 -1.58
N ALA A 66 -1.66 -13.27 -0.25
CA ALA A 66 -1.67 -14.47 0.58
C ALA A 66 -3.04 -15.17 0.64
N LYS A 67 -4.13 -14.53 0.18
CA LYS A 67 -5.43 -15.21 0.06
C LYS A 67 -5.37 -16.17 -1.11
N GLY A 68 -5.21 -17.45 -0.79
CA GLY A 68 -5.34 -18.52 -1.77
C GLY A 68 -6.75 -18.60 -2.35
N ASP A 69 -6.88 -19.38 -3.42
CA ASP A 69 -8.15 -19.60 -4.08
C ASP A 69 -9.18 -20.26 -3.15
N ILE A 70 -10.39 -19.73 -3.17
CA ILE A 70 -11.51 -20.27 -2.40
C ILE A 70 -12.46 -20.97 -3.36
N PHE A 71 -12.71 -22.25 -3.13
CA PHE A 71 -13.68 -23.02 -3.90
C PHE A 71 -15.00 -23.09 -3.14
N VAL A 72 -16.06 -22.53 -3.72
CA VAL A 72 -17.41 -22.58 -3.16
C VAL A 72 -18.32 -23.26 -4.16
N ASN A 73 -18.78 -24.45 -3.80
CA ASN A 73 -19.64 -25.31 -4.61
C ASN A 73 -19.03 -25.59 -6.00
N ASN A 74 -19.46 -24.86 -7.03
CA ASN A 74 -19.03 -24.99 -8.42
C ASN A 74 -18.33 -23.71 -8.94
N THR A 75 -17.78 -22.90 -8.04
CA THR A 75 -17.11 -21.64 -8.35
C THR A 75 -15.74 -21.54 -7.68
N ARG A 76 -14.76 -20.97 -8.39
CA ARG A 76 -13.42 -20.64 -7.89
C ARG A 76 -13.32 -19.14 -7.73
N ILE A 77 -13.16 -18.68 -6.51
CA ILE A 77 -12.95 -17.27 -6.20
C ILE A 77 -11.45 -17.04 -6.05
N SER A 78 -10.89 -16.17 -6.88
CA SER A 78 -9.46 -15.83 -6.87
C SER A 78 -9.28 -14.32 -6.77
N TRP A 79 -8.17 -13.88 -6.18
CA TRP A 79 -7.78 -12.48 -6.14
C TRP A 79 -6.77 -12.21 -7.25
N GLU A 80 -7.10 -11.28 -8.14
CA GLU A 80 -6.22 -10.86 -9.23
C GLU A 80 -5.74 -9.44 -8.95
N CYS A 81 -4.41 -9.29 -8.83
CA CYS A 81 -3.75 -8.00 -8.61
C CYS A 81 -2.89 -7.66 -9.84
N ARG A 82 -3.04 -6.44 -10.38
CA ARG A 82 -2.22 -5.91 -11.48
C ARG A 82 -1.35 -4.74 -11.05
#